data_AF-A0A1F5YR81-F1
#
_entry.id   AF-A0A1F5YR81-F1
#
_cell.length_a   1.000
_cell.length_b   1.000
_cell.length_c   1.000
_cell.angle_alpha   90.00
_cell.angle_beta   90.00
_cell.angle_gamma   90.00
#
_symmetry.space_group_name_H-M   'P 1'
#
loop_
_entity.id
_entity.type
_entity.pdbx_description
1 polymer ?
#
loop_
_entity_poly.entity_id
_entity_poly.type
_entity_poly.pdbx_seq_one_letter_code
_entity_poly.pdbx_strand_id
1 'polypeptide(L)'
;MLFRRIWLIIFSKTKAKKIAQASLFIFLVIPIILLIKNSRRIIILRNDFTAENLATDILDSVDKDSILIVSTDTPLFNTQYVYYSRKLWPDVKLIHFSKLYLPFYIKQLNLDYPDIEISSIIDTSDKFGRFLKENSKNFTIFTKQSFSLSSGRWLPWGLVYKYLAEDKKEDVAETVARNEQLWKSYHDPLQGSLSTYQNLYLTDVLRVYGIARLEIGNFLAEEEYYDLALPHLLLAKKLNPQDFDSYLLLAQIYMRQNKCSQAENEINQLLAKDSEDLTALYVKYQNYLNCYHDLSRASKVLEVVEKARKKTETPLEKL
;
A
#
# COMPACT_ATOMS: atom_id res chain seq x y z
N MET A 1 4.75 68.83 -14.25
CA MET A 1 6.23 68.96 -14.40
C MET A 1 7.03 68.22 -13.31
N LEU A 2 6.55 68.18 -12.05
CA LEU A 2 7.19 67.42 -10.95
C LEU A 2 7.31 65.90 -11.21
N PHE A 3 6.24 65.27 -11.71
CA PHE A 3 6.23 63.84 -12.04
C PHE A 3 7.29 63.43 -13.07
N ARG A 4 7.56 64.28 -14.06
CA ARG A 4 8.56 64.01 -15.12
C ARG A 4 10.00 64.13 -14.61
N ARG A 5 10.26 65.04 -13.66
CA ARG A 5 11.56 65.17 -12.97
C ARG A 5 11.78 64.03 -11.97
N ILE A 6 10.75 63.62 -11.23
CA ILE A 6 10.79 62.44 -10.35
C ILE A 6 11.04 61.18 -11.18
N TRP A 7 10.38 61.04 -12.33
CA TRP A 7 10.59 59.92 -13.26
C TRP A 7 12.02 59.87 -13.84
N LEU A 8 12.60 61.02 -14.22
CA LEU A 8 13.99 61.10 -14.72
C LEU A 8 15.07 60.88 -13.63
N ILE A 9 14.77 61.16 -12.36
CA ILE A 9 15.67 60.94 -11.21
C ILE A 9 15.57 59.49 -10.68
N ILE A 10 14.39 58.89 -10.79
CA ILE A 10 14.16 57.47 -10.48
C ILE A 10 14.72 56.58 -11.60
N PHE A 11 14.57 56.99 -12.88
CA PHE A 11 15.11 56.31 -14.06
C PHE A 11 16.23 57.12 -14.74
N SER A 12 17.30 57.45 -14.01
CA SER A 12 18.53 57.82 -14.72
C SER A 12 18.99 56.62 -15.56
N LYS A 13 19.52 56.83 -16.78
CA LYS A 13 19.99 55.73 -17.65
C LYS A 13 20.93 54.77 -16.90
N THR A 14 21.72 55.28 -15.96
CA THR A 14 22.61 54.50 -15.10
C THR A 14 21.88 53.65 -14.06
N LYS A 15 20.85 54.16 -13.39
CA LYS A 15 20.00 53.36 -12.47
C LYS A 15 19.22 52.30 -13.23
N ALA A 16 18.62 52.65 -14.38
CA ALA A 16 17.91 51.70 -15.23
C ALA A 16 18.82 50.56 -15.71
N LYS A 17 20.06 50.86 -16.12
CA LYS A 17 21.06 49.85 -16.50
C LYS A 17 21.43 48.93 -15.34
N LYS A 18 21.64 49.46 -14.12
CA LYS A 18 21.93 48.66 -12.93
C LYS A 18 20.76 47.75 -12.55
N ILE A 19 19.52 48.25 -12.62
CA ILE A 19 18.31 47.45 -12.38
C ILE A 19 18.20 46.34 -13.43
N ALA A 20 18.38 46.64 -14.71
CA ALA A 20 18.34 45.64 -15.78
C ALA A 20 19.43 44.55 -15.61
N GLN A 21 20.64 44.94 -15.21
CA GLN A 21 21.74 44.00 -14.90
C GLN A 21 21.42 43.12 -13.69
N ALA A 22 20.87 43.69 -12.62
CA ALA A 22 20.46 42.93 -11.44
C ALA A 22 19.33 41.95 -11.77
N SER A 23 18.32 42.39 -12.55
CA SER A 23 17.25 41.53 -13.03
C SER A 23 17.80 40.38 -13.89
N LEU A 24 18.69 40.66 -14.84
CA LEU A 24 19.33 39.63 -15.67
C LEU A 24 20.11 38.62 -14.81
N PHE A 25 20.84 39.11 -13.81
CA PHE A 25 21.57 38.25 -12.87
C PHE A 25 20.63 37.34 -12.07
N ILE A 26 19.53 37.88 -11.56
CA ILE A 26 18.48 37.08 -10.88
C ILE A 26 17.89 36.04 -11.84
N PHE A 27 17.60 36.42 -13.08
CA PHE A 27 17.10 35.51 -14.11
C PHE A 27 18.08 34.40 -14.49
N LEU A 28 19.39 34.58 -14.30
CA LEU A 28 20.40 33.53 -14.52
C LEU A 28 20.60 32.67 -13.26
N VAL A 29 20.64 33.29 -12.09
CA VAL A 29 20.92 32.60 -10.82
C VAL A 29 19.77 31.72 -10.38
N ILE A 30 18.52 32.18 -10.51
CA ILE A 30 17.35 31.39 -10.07
C ILE A 30 17.27 30.04 -10.82
N PRO A 31 17.32 29.98 -12.18
CA PRO A 31 17.30 28.70 -12.88
C PRO A 31 18.47 27.79 -12.54
N ILE A 32 19.68 28.34 -12.33
CA ILE A 32 20.85 27.55 -11.94
C ILE A 32 20.66 26.96 -10.54
N ILE A 33 20.16 27.74 -9.57
CA ILE A 33 19.86 27.24 -8.23
C ILE A 33 18.78 26.15 -8.28
N LEU A 34 17.72 26.36 -9.07
CA LEU A 34 16.67 25.37 -9.27
C LEU A 34 17.21 24.10 -9.93
N LEU A 35 18.08 24.22 -10.93
CA LEU A 35 18.72 23.09 -11.59
C LEU A 35 19.60 22.32 -10.61
N ILE A 36 20.46 22.98 -9.84
CA ILE A 36 21.31 22.33 -8.83
C ILE A 36 20.46 21.63 -7.77
N LYS A 37 19.43 22.30 -7.24
CA LYS A 37 18.54 21.75 -6.22
C LYS A 37 17.76 20.53 -6.71
N ASN A 38 17.35 20.52 -7.98
CA ASN A 38 16.56 19.42 -8.56
C ASN A 38 17.41 18.37 -9.29
N SER A 39 18.68 18.66 -9.60
CA SER A 39 19.56 17.77 -10.38
C SER A 39 19.66 16.38 -9.77
N ARG A 40 19.87 16.28 -8.45
CA ARG A 40 19.93 15.00 -7.73
C ARG A 40 18.64 14.19 -7.89
N ARG A 41 17.48 14.86 -7.85
CA ARG A 41 16.17 14.22 -8.01
C ARG A 41 15.91 13.75 -9.44
N ILE A 42 16.44 14.45 -10.44
CA ILE A 42 16.25 14.09 -11.85
C ILE A 42 17.22 12.97 -12.26
N ILE A 43 18.48 13.06 -11.83
CA ILE A 43 19.54 12.11 -12.23
C ILE A 43 19.23 10.70 -11.73
N ILE A 44 18.72 10.56 -10.50
CA ILE A 44 18.38 9.25 -9.93
C ILE A 44 17.26 8.54 -10.70
N LEU A 45 16.30 9.29 -11.27
CA LEU A 45 15.17 8.72 -12.00
C LEU A 45 15.58 8.01 -13.30
N ARG A 46 16.74 8.35 -13.87
CA ARG A 46 17.20 7.74 -15.13
C ARG A 46 17.35 6.22 -15.05
N ASN A 47 17.73 5.71 -13.88
CA ASN A 47 17.98 4.30 -13.64
C ASN A 47 17.08 3.76 -12.53
N ASP A 48 15.93 4.41 -12.32
CA ASP A 48 14.98 3.99 -11.31
C ASP A 48 13.99 2.99 -11.90
N PHE A 49 14.16 1.71 -11.56
CA PHE A 49 13.30 0.61 -11.99
C PHE A 49 12.27 0.23 -10.92
N THR A 50 11.96 1.09 -9.95
CA THR A 50 11.08 0.74 -8.82
C THR A 50 9.71 0.24 -9.28
N ALA A 51 9.14 0.83 -10.34
CA ALA A 51 7.84 0.43 -10.87
C ALA A 51 7.91 -0.94 -11.58
N GLU A 52 8.95 -1.16 -12.38
CA GLU A 52 9.21 -2.43 -13.07
C GLU A 52 9.56 -3.55 -12.09
N ASN A 53 10.27 -3.23 -11.01
CA ASN A 53 10.61 -4.16 -9.95
C ASN A 53 9.34 -4.59 -9.20
N LEU A 54 8.43 -3.65 -8.86
CA LEU A 54 7.13 -4.00 -8.28
C LEU A 54 6.37 -4.98 -9.19
N ALA A 55 6.30 -4.69 -10.49
CA ALA A 55 5.62 -5.54 -11.45
C ALA A 55 6.27 -6.92 -11.58
N THR A 56 7.60 -6.97 -11.60
CA THR A 56 8.37 -8.23 -11.64
C THR A 56 8.08 -9.04 -10.38
N ASP A 57 8.12 -8.43 -9.19
CA ASP A 57 7.85 -9.09 -7.92
C ASP A 57 6.40 -9.61 -7.84
N ILE A 58 5.41 -8.86 -8.36
CA ILE A 58 4.02 -9.33 -8.48
C ILE A 58 3.94 -10.59 -9.36
N LEU A 59 4.60 -10.58 -10.52
CA LEU A 59 4.58 -11.72 -11.45
C LEU A 59 5.34 -12.93 -10.91
N ASP A 60 6.46 -12.71 -10.21
CA ASP A 60 7.26 -13.76 -9.58
C ASP A 60 6.61 -14.34 -8.32
N SER A 61 5.56 -13.68 -7.80
CA SER A 61 4.72 -14.23 -6.73
C SER A 61 3.87 -15.41 -7.19
N VAL A 62 3.63 -15.50 -8.50
CA VAL A 62 2.61 -16.35 -9.08
C VAL A 62 3.25 -17.63 -9.64
N ASP A 63 2.62 -18.77 -9.37
CA ASP A 63 3.08 -20.07 -9.87
C ASP A 63 2.79 -20.21 -11.37
N LYS A 64 3.42 -21.18 -12.04
CA LYS A 64 3.11 -21.52 -13.43
C LYS A 64 1.67 -22.03 -13.57
N ASP A 65 1.11 -21.95 -14.77
CA ASP A 65 -0.25 -22.42 -15.11
C ASP A 65 -1.31 -21.82 -14.18
N SER A 66 -1.33 -20.50 -14.11
CA SER A 66 -2.13 -19.75 -13.15
C SER A 66 -2.89 -18.59 -13.78
N ILE A 67 -3.90 -18.12 -13.08
CA ILE A 67 -4.62 -16.90 -13.43
C ILE A 67 -4.19 -15.82 -12.44
N LEU A 68 -3.67 -14.70 -12.96
CA LEU A 68 -3.38 -13.52 -12.16
C LEU A 68 -4.39 -12.40 -12.50
N ILE A 69 -5.22 -12.06 -11.53
CA ILE A 69 -6.19 -10.98 -11.65
C ILE A 69 -5.64 -9.72 -10.99
N VAL A 70 -5.32 -8.73 -11.81
CA VAL A 70 -4.79 -7.44 -11.34
C VAL A 70 -5.87 -6.35 -11.36
N SER A 71 -5.78 -5.48 -10.37
CA SER A 71 -6.64 -4.33 -10.14
C SER A 71 -5.80 -3.18 -9.56
N THR A 72 -6.41 -2.00 -9.43
CA THR A 72 -5.81 -0.75 -8.91
C THR A 72 -4.67 -0.20 -9.77
N ASP A 73 -4.59 1.12 -9.93
CA ASP A 73 -3.77 1.75 -10.97
C ASP A 73 -2.28 1.32 -10.94
N THR A 74 -1.61 1.44 -9.78
CA THR A 74 -0.17 1.15 -9.69
C THR A 74 0.17 -0.31 -9.97
N PRO A 75 -0.42 -1.32 -9.30
CA PRO A 75 -0.15 -2.71 -9.65
C PRO A 75 -0.59 -3.06 -11.07
N LEU A 76 -1.77 -2.61 -11.52
CA LEU A 76 -2.32 -2.96 -12.82
C LEU A 76 -1.42 -2.51 -13.97
N PHE A 77 -1.12 -1.21 -14.06
CA PHE A 77 -0.41 -0.67 -15.21
C PHE A 77 1.04 -1.13 -15.26
N ASN A 78 1.73 -1.17 -14.12
CA ASN A 78 3.11 -1.66 -14.07
C ASN A 78 3.19 -3.15 -14.43
N THR A 79 2.30 -3.98 -13.88
CA THR A 79 2.28 -5.42 -14.16
C THR A 79 1.97 -5.69 -15.64
N GLN A 80 0.96 -5.03 -16.22
CA GLN A 80 0.66 -5.17 -17.64
C GLN A 80 1.83 -4.74 -18.53
N TYR A 81 2.47 -3.61 -18.22
CA TYR A 81 3.61 -3.13 -18.97
C TYR A 81 4.75 -4.16 -18.99
N VAL A 82 5.16 -4.68 -17.84
CA VAL A 82 6.25 -5.67 -17.73
C VAL A 82 5.85 -6.99 -18.37
N TYR A 83 4.63 -7.48 -18.12
CA TYR A 83 4.12 -8.73 -18.67
C TYR A 83 4.16 -8.74 -20.20
N TYR A 84 3.60 -7.71 -20.86
CA TYR A 84 3.51 -7.66 -22.32
C TYR A 84 4.83 -7.27 -23.01
N SER A 85 5.67 -6.46 -22.36
CA SER A 85 6.95 -6.02 -22.94
C SER A 85 8.04 -7.10 -22.85
N ARG A 86 8.14 -7.80 -21.71
CA ARG A 86 9.20 -8.79 -21.47
C ARG A 86 8.84 -10.19 -21.93
N LYS A 87 7.55 -10.57 -21.86
CA LYS A 87 7.04 -11.89 -22.26
C LYS A 87 7.75 -13.08 -21.57
N LEU A 88 8.12 -12.90 -20.29
CA LEU A 88 8.83 -13.92 -19.49
C LEU A 88 7.89 -14.85 -18.69
N TRP A 89 6.59 -14.53 -18.60
CA TRP A 89 5.59 -15.33 -17.89
C TRP A 89 4.52 -15.88 -18.85
N PRO A 90 4.90 -16.69 -19.86
CA PRO A 90 3.96 -17.16 -20.88
C PRO A 90 2.83 -18.04 -20.31
N ASP A 91 3.08 -18.68 -19.16
CA ASP A 91 2.16 -19.62 -18.52
C ASP A 91 1.19 -18.94 -17.52
N VAL A 92 1.29 -17.61 -17.36
CA VAL A 92 0.44 -16.83 -16.44
C VAL A 92 -0.63 -16.11 -17.24
N LYS A 93 -1.91 -16.42 -16.98
CA LYS A 93 -3.04 -15.77 -17.64
C LYS A 93 -3.38 -14.47 -16.91
N LEU A 94 -2.95 -13.34 -17.48
CA LEU A 94 -3.16 -12.03 -16.88
C LEU A 94 -4.55 -11.47 -17.21
N ILE A 95 -5.33 -11.15 -16.17
CA ILE A 95 -6.69 -10.60 -16.26
C ILE A 95 -6.76 -9.23 -15.59
N HIS A 96 -7.39 -8.27 -16.27
CA HIS A 96 -7.71 -6.95 -15.72
C HIS A 96 -9.11 -7.00 -15.09
N PHE A 97 -9.17 -6.97 -13.75
CA PHE A 97 -10.41 -7.07 -12.98
C PHE A 97 -11.48 -6.06 -13.43
N SER A 98 -11.14 -4.77 -13.50
CA SER A 98 -12.08 -3.69 -13.84
C SER A 98 -12.57 -3.73 -15.29
N LYS A 99 -12.17 -4.71 -16.11
CA LYS A 99 -12.73 -4.92 -17.44
C LYS A 99 -13.68 -6.11 -17.52
N LEU A 100 -13.79 -6.92 -16.47
CA LEU A 100 -14.61 -8.14 -16.48
C LEU A 100 -16.12 -7.88 -16.62
N TYR A 101 -16.59 -6.66 -16.37
CA TYR A 101 -17.97 -6.27 -16.63
C TYR A 101 -18.25 -5.89 -18.10
N LEU A 102 -17.22 -5.83 -18.96
CA LEU A 102 -17.31 -5.36 -20.34
C LEU A 102 -17.45 -6.54 -21.33
N PRO A 103 -18.53 -6.64 -22.12
CA PRO A 103 -18.74 -7.76 -23.04
C PRO A 103 -17.61 -7.99 -24.06
N PHE A 104 -17.03 -6.91 -24.60
CA PHE A 104 -15.93 -7.01 -25.55
C PHE A 104 -14.67 -7.62 -24.92
N TYR A 105 -14.45 -7.38 -23.62
CA TYR A 105 -13.30 -7.92 -22.92
C TYR A 105 -13.47 -9.41 -22.64
N ILE A 106 -14.67 -9.85 -22.28
CA ILE A 106 -14.99 -11.28 -22.18
C ILE A 106 -14.74 -11.99 -23.52
N LYS A 107 -15.17 -11.38 -24.64
CA LYS A 107 -14.88 -11.92 -25.97
C LYS A 107 -13.37 -12.03 -26.22
N GLN A 108 -12.59 -11.02 -25.84
CA GLN A 108 -11.13 -11.05 -25.98
C GLN A 108 -10.50 -12.15 -25.11
N LEU A 109 -10.91 -12.28 -23.85
CA LEU A 109 -10.41 -13.32 -22.95
C LEU A 109 -10.68 -14.73 -23.49
N ASN A 110 -11.87 -14.99 -24.05
CA ASN A 110 -12.18 -16.27 -24.68
C ASN A 110 -11.34 -16.58 -25.93
N LEU A 111 -10.80 -15.55 -26.59
CA LEU A 111 -9.88 -15.72 -27.72
C LEU A 111 -8.45 -15.96 -27.24
N ASP A 112 -7.99 -15.18 -26.25
CA ASP A 112 -6.62 -15.23 -25.75
C ASP A 112 -6.37 -16.47 -24.86
N TYR A 113 -7.38 -16.85 -24.07
CA TYR A 113 -7.33 -17.92 -23.07
C TYR A 113 -8.56 -18.84 -23.20
N PRO A 114 -8.64 -19.68 -24.26
CA PRO A 114 -9.81 -20.52 -24.53
C PRO A 114 -10.07 -21.62 -23.48
N ASP A 115 -9.11 -21.84 -22.59
CA ASP A 115 -9.14 -22.79 -21.48
C ASP A 115 -9.66 -22.19 -20.17
N ILE A 116 -9.89 -20.87 -20.13
CA ILE A 116 -10.57 -20.21 -19.00
C ILE A 116 -12.08 -20.35 -19.19
N GLU A 117 -12.76 -20.84 -18.16
CA GLU A 117 -14.21 -20.92 -18.10
C GLU A 117 -14.80 -19.53 -17.82
N ILE A 118 -15.20 -18.81 -18.87
CA ILE A 118 -15.85 -17.48 -18.76
C ILE A 118 -16.91 -17.22 -19.85
N SER A 119 -18.17 -17.50 -19.51
CA SER A 119 -19.31 -17.42 -20.46
C SER A 119 -20.03 -16.08 -20.48
N SER A 120 -19.86 -15.23 -19.46
CA SER A 120 -20.59 -13.96 -19.33
C SER A 120 -19.79 -12.91 -18.56
N ILE A 121 -20.26 -11.66 -18.63
CA ILE A 121 -19.67 -10.56 -17.85
C ILE A 121 -19.76 -10.83 -16.35
N ILE A 122 -18.74 -10.37 -15.61
CA ILE A 122 -18.68 -10.45 -14.16
C ILE A 122 -18.93 -9.04 -13.60
N ASP A 123 -20.15 -8.82 -13.12
CA ASP A 123 -20.67 -7.56 -12.58
C ASP A 123 -21.17 -7.70 -11.13
N THR A 124 -21.21 -8.92 -10.59
CA THR A 124 -21.61 -9.23 -9.21
C THR A 124 -20.62 -10.15 -8.52
N SER A 125 -20.59 -10.09 -7.18
CA SER A 125 -19.76 -10.97 -6.36
C SER A 125 -20.08 -12.44 -6.56
N ASP A 126 -21.35 -12.79 -6.82
CA ASP A 126 -21.75 -14.18 -7.08
C ASP A 126 -21.21 -14.70 -8.41
N LYS A 127 -21.20 -13.88 -9.46
CA LYS A 127 -20.57 -14.24 -10.75
C LYS A 127 -19.07 -14.40 -10.59
N PHE A 128 -18.43 -13.53 -9.80
CA PHE A 128 -17.00 -13.64 -9.52
C PHE A 128 -16.68 -14.91 -8.73
N GLY A 129 -17.46 -15.23 -7.69
CA GLY A 129 -17.31 -16.47 -6.93
C GLY A 129 -17.46 -17.73 -7.80
N ARG A 130 -18.42 -17.75 -8.73
CA ARG A 130 -18.54 -18.84 -9.70
C ARG A 130 -17.33 -18.96 -10.62
N PHE A 131 -16.84 -17.84 -11.16
CA PHE A 131 -15.63 -17.81 -11.97
C PHE A 131 -14.44 -18.43 -11.23
N LEU A 132 -14.24 -18.06 -9.95
CA LEU A 132 -13.17 -18.62 -9.12
C LEU A 132 -13.35 -20.13 -8.92
N LYS A 133 -14.57 -20.58 -8.59
CA LYS A 133 -14.86 -22.00 -8.36
C LYS A 133 -14.69 -22.86 -9.60
N GLU A 134 -15.10 -22.38 -10.77
CA GLU A 134 -15.01 -23.09 -12.03
C GLU A 134 -13.55 -23.25 -12.48
N ASN A 135 -12.78 -22.16 -12.40
CA ASN A 135 -11.39 -22.14 -12.88
C ASN A 135 -10.37 -22.69 -11.89
N SER A 136 -10.65 -22.69 -10.58
CA SER A 136 -9.73 -23.19 -9.53
C SER A 136 -9.47 -24.71 -9.58
N LYS A 137 -10.20 -25.43 -10.44
CA LYS A 137 -9.96 -26.85 -10.74
C LYS A 137 -8.72 -27.06 -11.60
N ASN A 138 -8.48 -26.14 -12.54
CA ASN A 138 -7.44 -26.26 -13.55
C ASN A 138 -6.28 -25.28 -13.31
N PHE A 139 -6.55 -24.13 -12.67
CA PHE A 139 -5.58 -23.08 -12.46
C PHE A 139 -5.47 -22.70 -10.99
N THR A 140 -4.26 -22.36 -10.55
CA THR A 140 -4.11 -21.59 -9.31
C THR A 140 -4.53 -20.15 -9.59
N ILE A 141 -5.41 -19.58 -8.77
CA ILE A 141 -5.94 -18.23 -8.99
C ILE A 141 -5.33 -17.28 -7.97
N PHE A 142 -4.77 -16.19 -8.48
CA PHE A 142 -4.20 -15.11 -7.70
C PHE A 142 -4.90 -13.79 -7.98
N THR A 143 -4.97 -12.94 -6.97
CA THR A 143 -5.50 -11.58 -7.10
C THR A 143 -4.59 -10.55 -6.43
N LYS A 144 -4.53 -9.33 -6.97
CA LYS A 144 -3.76 -8.26 -6.31
C LYS A 144 -4.41 -7.74 -5.02
N GLN A 145 -5.73 -7.85 -4.91
CA GLN A 145 -6.53 -7.40 -3.77
C GLN A 145 -7.46 -8.52 -3.30
N SER A 146 -7.80 -8.51 -2.02
CA SER A 146 -8.83 -9.39 -1.49
C SER A 146 -10.22 -8.86 -1.88
N PHE A 147 -11.13 -9.79 -2.12
CA PHE A 147 -12.53 -9.50 -2.43
C PHE A 147 -13.42 -10.21 -1.42
N SER A 148 -14.60 -9.65 -1.16
CA SER A 148 -15.62 -10.38 -0.42
C SER A 148 -16.06 -11.60 -1.24
N LEU A 149 -16.05 -12.77 -0.60
CA LEU A 149 -16.36 -14.05 -1.21
C LEU A 149 -17.60 -14.64 -0.57
N SER A 150 -18.45 -15.28 -1.39
CA SER A 150 -19.54 -16.14 -0.90
C SER A 150 -19.06 -17.54 -0.52
N SER A 151 -17.90 -17.98 -1.02
CA SER A 151 -17.29 -19.28 -0.70
C SER A 151 -15.76 -19.24 -0.91
N GLY A 152 -15.03 -20.00 -0.08
CA GLY A 152 -13.57 -20.00 -0.05
C GLY A 152 -12.99 -18.79 0.67
N ARG A 153 -11.67 -18.62 0.58
CA ARG A 153 -10.95 -17.50 1.21
C ARG A 153 -9.68 -17.12 0.47
N TRP A 154 -9.13 -15.96 0.82
CA TRP A 154 -7.87 -15.43 0.30
C TRP A 154 -6.74 -15.70 1.29
N LEU A 155 -5.64 -16.27 0.81
CA LEU A 155 -4.41 -16.42 1.59
C LEU A 155 -3.39 -15.38 1.12
N PRO A 156 -2.68 -14.68 2.02
CA PRO A 156 -1.60 -13.79 1.62
C PRO A 156 -0.46 -14.59 0.98
N TRP A 157 -0.01 -14.15 -0.18
CA TRP A 157 0.97 -14.86 -1.00
C TRP A 157 1.92 -13.87 -1.68
N GLY A 158 2.93 -13.45 -0.93
CA GLY A 158 3.86 -12.43 -1.39
C GLY A 158 3.16 -11.09 -1.61
N LEU A 159 3.18 -10.58 -2.84
CA LEU A 159 2.50 -9.32 -3.21
C LEU A 159 1.04 -9.51 -3.69
N VAL A 160 0.54 -10.74 -3.74
CA VAL A 160 -0.80 -11.11 -4.19
C VAL A 160 -1.51 -11.95 -3.13
N TYR A 161 -2.77 -12.31 -3.39
CA TYR A 161 -3.54 -13.27 -2.63
C TYR A 161 -3.76 -14.52 -3.46
N LYS A 162 -3.64 -15.71 -2.85
CA LYS A 162 -3.98 -16.99 -3.45
C LYS A 162 -5.41 -17.38 -3.06
N TYR A 163 -6.24 -17.76 -4.02
CA TYR A 163 -7.57 -18.28 -3.75
C TYR A 163 -7.49 -19.69 -3.18
N LEU A 164 -8.08 -19.91 -2.01
CA LEU A 164 -8.32 -21.23 -1.43
C LEU A 164 -9.81 -21.55 -1.52
N ALA A 165 -10.13 -22.58 -2.30
CA ALA A 165 -11.49 -23.11 -2.40
C ALA A 165 -11.96 -23.70 -1.05
N GLU A 166 -13.27 -23.65 -0.80
CA GLU A 166 -13.87 -24.05 0.49
C GLU A 166 -13.63 -25.52 0.86
N ASP A 167 -13.50 -26.40 -0.14
CA ASP A 167 -13.24 -27.83 0.01
C ASP A 167 -11.75 -28.13 0.28
N LYS A 168 -10.87 -27.15 0.12
CA LYS A 168 -9.43 -27.29 0.36
C LYS A 168 -9.06 -26.77 1.74
N LYS A 169 -8.27 -27.57 2.47
CA LYS A 169 -7.64 -27.13 3.71
C LYS A 169 -6.41 -26.29 3.40
N GLU A 170 -6.18 -25.27 4.21
CA GLU A 170 -4.93 -24.53 4.16
C GLU A 170 -3.81 -25.36 4.77
N ASP A 171 -2.66 -25.34 4.10
CA ASP A 171 -1.40 -25.74 4.67
C ASP A 171 -0.66 -24.47 5.14
N VAL A 172 -0.79 -24.18 6.43
CA VAL A 172 -0.17 -22.98 7.04
C VAL A 172 1.35 -23.02 6.88
N ALA A 173 1.97 -24.20 7.02
CA ALA A 173 3.42 -24.34 6.91
C ALA A 173 3.90 -24.05 5.49
N GLU A 174 3.17 -24.52 4.47
CA GLU A 174 3.44 -24.18 3.07
C GLU A 174 3.30 -22.67 2.83
N THR A 175 2.19 -22.07 3.28
CA THR A 175 1.93 -20.63 3.12
C THR A 175 3.06 -19.80 3.73
N VAL A 176 3.49 -20.13 4.94
CA VAL A 176 4.60 -19.45 5.63
C VAL A 176 5.92 -19.64 4.88
N ALA A 177 6.29 -20.89 4.56
CA ALA A 177 7.55 -21.19 3.90
C ALA A 177 7.68 -20.50 2.53
N ARG A 178 6.59 -20.49 1.76
CA ARG A 178 6.55 -19.82 0.46
C ARG A 178 6.67 -18.32 0.57
N ASN A 179 5.94 -17.69 1.51
CA ASN A 179 6.05 -16.26 1.73
C ASN A 179 7.48 -15.86 2.13
N GLU A 180 8.11 -16.61 3.03
CA GLU A 180 9.50 -16.35 3.43
C GLU A 180 10.48 -16.46 2.24
N GLN A 181 10.24 -17.38 1.30
CA GLN A 181 11.03 -17.46 0.07
C GLN A 181 10.81 -16.23 -0.83
N LEU A 182 9.55 -15.88 -1.09
CA LEU A 182 9.19 -14.76 -1.97
C LEU A 182 9.72 -13.42 -1.44
N TRP A 183 9.54 -13.15 -0.15
CA TRP A 183 9.99 -11.92 0.48
C TRP A 183 11.51 -11.77 0.53
N LYS A 184 12.27 -12.87 0.42
CA LYS A 184 13.73 -12.85 0.28
C LYS A 184 14.18 -12.56 -1.15
N SER A 185 13.38 -12.90 -2.16
CA SER A 185 13.71 -12.64 -3.57
C SER A 185 13.30 -11.25 -4.06
N TYR A 186 12.35 -10.61 -3.39
CA TYR A 186 11.85 -9.31 -3.82
C TYR A 186 12.86 -8.18 -3.74
N HIS A 187 12.65 -7.21 -4.62
CA HIS A 187 13.39 -5.98 -4.64
C HIS A 187 13.00 -5.10 -3.44
N ASP A 188 13.96 -4.39 -2.86
CA ASP A 188 13.67 -3.37 -1.86
C ASP A 188 13.20 -2.08 -2.57
N PRO A 189 11.94 -1.63 -2.36
CA PRO A 189 11.40 -0.47 -3.04
C PRO A 189 12.09 0.84 -2.65
N LEU A 190 12.96 0.83 -1.63
CA LEU A 190 13.78 1.98 -1.24
C LEU A 190 15.13 2.03 -1.96
N GLN A 191 15.53 1.04 -2.76
CA GLN A 191 16.80 1.10 -3.49
C GLN A 191 16.83 2.19 -4.57
N GLY A 192 15.67 2.56 -5.12
CA GLY A 192 15.53 3.58 -6.17
C GLY A 192 15.38 5.01 -5.63
N SER A 193 14.68 5.87 -6.38
CA SER A 193 14.50 7.28 -6.00
C SER A 193 13.75 7.46 -4.68
N LEU A 194 12.96 6.47 -4.26
CA LEU A 194 12.10 6.54 -3.07
C LEU A 194 12.86 6.63 -1.75
N SER A 195 14.13 6.19 -1.67
CA SER A 195 14.99 6.47 -0.50
C SER A 195 15.33 7.95 -0.35
N THR A 196 15.37 8.69 -1.45
CA THR A 196 15.83 10.08 -1.49
C THR A 196 14.67 11.07 -1.59
N TYR A 197 13.67 10.74 -2.40
CA TYR A 197 12.52 11.58 -2.69
C TYR A 197 11.31 10.73 -3.08
N GLN A 198 10.31 10.70 -2.20
CA GLN A 198 9.01 10.06 -2.43
C GLN A 198 8.19 10.90 -3.40
N ASN A 199 8.42 10.69 -4.69
CA ASN A 199 7.72 11.39 -5.76
C ASN A 199 6.28 10.86 -5.92
N LEU A 200 5.36 11.73 -6.35
CA LEU A 200 3.93 11.42 -6.43
C LEU A 200 3.61 10.14 -7.24
N TYR A 201 4.41 9.81 -8.25
CA TYR A 201 4.15 8.66 -9.13
C TYR A 201 4.56 7.33 -8.51
N LEU A 202 5.66 7.29 -7.75
CA LEU A 202 6.22 6.05 -7.20
C LEU A 202 5.90 5.84 -5.73
N THR A 203 5.44 6.86 -4.99
CA THR A 203 5.11 6.70 -3.55
C THR A 203 4.06 5.61 -3.31
N ASP A 204 3.13 5.41 -4.25
CA ASP A 204 2.12 4.35 -4.14
C ASP A 204 2.74 2.94 -4.15
N VAL A 205 3.94 2.76 -4.73
CA VAL A 205 4.69 1.50 -4.65
C VAL A 205 4.99 1.13 -3.20
N LEU A 206 5.40 2.10 -2.36
CA LEU A 206 5.65 1.85 -0.94
C LEU A 206 4.38 1.39 -0.24
N ARG A 207 3.23 1.98 -0.58
CA ARG A 207 1.94 1.55 -0.04
C ARG A 207 1.62 0.11 -0.45
N VAL A 208 1.88 -0.27 -1.71
CA VAL A 208 1.63 -1.65 -2.19
C VAL A 208 2.47 -2.68 -1.44
N TYR A 209 3.78 -2.46 -1.29
CA TYR A 209 4.63 -3.34 -0.49
C TYR A 209 4.24 -3.31 0.99
N GLY A 210 3.92 -2.13 1.53
CA GLY A 210 3.53 -1.94 2.92
C GLY A 210 2.27 -2.72 3.28
N ILE A 211 1.22 -2.64 2.45
CA ILE A 211 -0.01 -3.42 2.63
C ILE A 211 0.29 -4.92 2.52
N ALA A 212 1.03 -5.37 1.50
CA ALA A 212 1.34 -6.80 1.40
C ALA A 212 2.13 -7.33 2.61
N ARG A 213 3.05 -6.54 3.18
CA ARG A 213 3.76 -6.85 4.44
C ARG A 213 2.82 -6.86 5.64
N LEU A 214 1.85 -5.94 5.71
CA LEU A 214 0.83 -5.91 6.75
C LEU A 214 0.03 -7.22 6.75
N GLU A 215 -0.43 -7.64 5.57
CA GLU A 215 -1.32 -8.78 5.38
C GLU A 215 -0.67 -10.11 5.79
N ILE A 216 0.57 -10.35 5.33
CA ILE A 216 1.33 -11.52 5.79
C ILE A 216 1.70 -11.42 7.27
N GLY A 217 1.98 -10.21 7.77
CA GLY A 217 2.22 -9.96 9.19
C GLY A 217 1.00 -10.29 10.06
N ASN A 218 -0.20 -9.92 9.62
CA ASN A 218 -1.45 -10.26 10.29
C ASN A 218 -1.68 -11.78 10.29
N PHE A 219 -1.55 -12.42 9.12
CA PHE A 219 -1.70 -13.87 8.99
C PHE A 219 -0.73 -14.63 9.92
N LEU A 220 0.55 -14.25 9.94
CA LEU A 220 1.53 -14.86 10.84
C LEU A 220 1.18 -14.64 12.32
N ALA A 221 0.58 -13.49 12.67
CA ALA A 221 0.17 -13.21 14.04
C ALA A 221 -1.08 -13.99 14.48
N GLU A 222 -2.04 -14.19 13.56
CA GLU A 222 -3.21 -15.05 13.76
C GLU A 222 -2.80 -16.50 14.03
N GLU A 223 -1.78 -16.97 13.30
CA GLU A 223 -1.17 -18.30 13.46
C GLU A 223 -0.08 -18.35 14.56
N GLU A 224 0.02 -17.31 15.40
CA GLU A 224 0.93 -17.19 16.55
C GLU A 224 2.45 -17.23 16.23
N TYR A 225 2.85 -17.14 14.96
CA TYR A 225 4.24 -16.97 14.51
C TYR A 225 4.75 -15.54 14.73
N TYR A 226 4.71 -15.05 15.97
CA TYR A 226 5.03 -13.65 16.30
C TYR A 226 6.43 -13.21 15.88
N ASP A 227 7.42 -14.11 15.98
CA ASP A 227 8.81 -13.79 15.60
C ASP A 227 8.96 -13.53 14.10
N LEU A 228 8.13 -14.17 13.27
CA LEU A 228 8.05 -13.91 11.83
C LEU A 228 7.15 -12.72 11.53
N ALA A 229 6.04 -12.53 12.25
CA ALA A 229 5.11 -11.43 12.04
C ALA A 229 5.73 -10.05 12.27
N LEU A 230 6.48 -9.89 13.37
CA LEU A 230 7.08 -8.61 13.79
C LEU A 230 7.92 -7.92 12.70
N PRO A 231 8.91 -8.57 12.04
CA PRO A 231 9.70 -7.91 11.00
C PRO A 231 8.85 -7.47 9.81
N HIS A 232 7.82 -8.24 9.42
CA HIS A 232 6.90 -7.84 8.35
C HIS A 232 6.11 -6.59 8.74
N LEU A 233 5.52 -6.56 9.94
CA LEU A 233 4.74 -5.41 10.42
C LEU A 233 5.58 -4.15 10.66
N LEU A 234 6.82 -4.30 11.12
CA LEU A 234 7.75 -3.17 11.26
C LEU A 234 8.11 -2.57 9.89
N LEU A 235 8.31 -3.41 8.87
CA LEU A 235 8.51 -2.94 7.50
C LEU A 235 7.23 -2.33 6.92
N ALA A 236 6.05 -2.91 7.17
CA ALA A 236 4.77 -2.35 6.77
C ALA A 236 4.61 -0.92 7.30
N LYS A 237 4.81 -0.73 8.61
CA LYS A 237 4.80 0.59 9.27
C LYS A 237 5.82 1.56 8.66
N LYS A 238 7.02 1.09 8.34
CA LYS A 238 8.08 1.92 7.74
C LYS A 238 7.71 2.39 6.33
N LEU A 239 7.15 1.49 5.51
CA LEU A 239 6.81 1.76 4.11
C LEU A 239 5.50 2.54 3.99
N ASN A 240 4.55 2.31 4.88
CA ASN A 240 3.25 2.97 4.90
C ASN A 240 2.90 3.49 6.31
N PRO A 241 3.57 4.56 6.80
CA PRO A 241 3.39 5.06 8.16
C PRO A 241 2.03 5.74 8.43
N GLN A 242 1.17 5.85 7.43
CA GLN A 242 -0.20 6.37 7.53
C GLN A 242 -1.23 5.24 7.70
N ASP A 243 -0.82 3.99 7.49
CA ASP A 243 -1.65 2.84 7.82
C ASP A 243 -1.60 2.58 9.33
N PHE A 244 -2.76 2.66 9.97
CA PHE A 244 -2.88 2.53 11.42
C PHE A 244 -2.89 1.05 11.86
N ASP A 245 -3.29 0.14 10.97
CA ASP A 245 -3.39 -1.30 11.25
C ASP A 245 -2.04 -1.89 11.64
N SER A 246 -0.96 -1.45 10.98
CA SER A 246 0.42 -1.83 11.33
C SER A 246 0.76 -1.53 12.81
N TYR A 247 0.34 -0.37 13.34
CA TYR A 247 0.59 0.00 14.73
C TYR A 247 -0.26 -0.83 15.70
N LEU A 248 -1.53 -1.06 15.34
CA LEU A 248 -2.47 -1.84 16.15
C LEU A 248 -2.00 -3.30 16.28
N LEU A 249 -1.63 -3.94 15.17
CA LEU A 249 -1.15 -5.32 15.19
C LEU A 249 0.17 -5.46 15.95
N LEU A 250 1.12 -4.55 15.77
CA LEU A 250 2.35 -4.52 16.57
C LEU A 250 2.04 -4.41 18.06
N ALA A 251 1.12 -3.52 18.44
CA ALA A 251 0.72 -3.37 19.84
C ALA A 251 0.10 -4.64 20.41
N GLN A 252 -0.82 -5.28 19.67
CA GLN A 252 -1.46 -6.52 20.07
C GLN A 252 -0.46 -7.66 20.23
N ILE A 253 0.48 -7.82 19.29
CA ILE A 253 1.54 -8.83 19.40
C ILE A 253 2.42 -8.56 20.62
N TYR A 254 2.84 -7.31 20.83
CA TYR A 254 3.63 -6.96 22.01
C TYR A 254 2.86 -7.23 23.31
N MET A 255 1.56 -6.96 23.38
CA MET A 255 0.73 -7.31 24.54
C MET A 255 0.70 -8.82 24.78
N ARG A 256 0.49 -9.63 23.74
CA ARG A 256 0.52 -11.11 23.85
C ARG A 256 1.87 -11.65 24.30
N GLN A 257 2.96 -10.95 23.95
CA GLN A 257 4.31 -11.26 24.41
C GLN A 257 4.67 -10.62 25.76
N ASN A 258 3.72 -10.03 26.50
CA ASN A 258 3.93 -9.31 27.77
C ASN A 258 4.91 -8.11 27.68
N LYS A 259 5.12 -7.57 26.47
CA LYS A 259 5.97 -6.40 26.19
C LYS A 259 5.15 -5.11 26.27
N CYS A 260 4.54 -4.86 27.42
CA CYS A 260 3.51 -3.82 27.61
C CYS A 260 3.98 -2.40 27.26
N SER A 261 5.26 -2.09 27.55
CA SER A 261 5.86 -0.79 27.21
C SER A 261 6.04 -0.59 25.70
N GLN A 262 6.38 -1.65 24.96
CA GLN A 262 6.50 -1.59 23.51
C GLN A 262 5.11 -1.44 22.87
N ALA A 263 4.11 -2.18 23.38
CA ALA A 263 2.73 -2.00 22.95
C ALA A 263 2.25 -0.56 23.18
N GLU A 264 2.50 -0.01 24.37
CA GLU A 264 2.13 1.37 24.70
C GLU A 264 2.78 2.39 23.76
N ASN A 265 4.04 2.18 23.39
CA ASN A 265 4.75 3.04 22.46
C ASN A 265 4.12 3.05 21.05
N GLU A 266 3.70 1.89 20.54
CA GLU A 266 3.02 1.81 19.24
C GLU A 266 1.64 2.48 19.29
N ILE A 267 0.88 2.24 20.36
CA ILE A 267 -0.43 2.85 20.57
C ILE A 267 -0.33 4.37 20.68
N ASN A 268 0.67 4.88 21.41
CA ASN A 268 0.88 6.32 21.56
C ASN A 268 1.31 6.99 20.24
N GLN A 269 2.06 6.28 19.37
CA GLN A 269 2.37 6.79 18.03
C GLN A 269 1.12 6.92 17.16
N LEU A 270 0.18 5.98 17.25
CA LEU A 270 -1.11 6.06 16.57
C LEU A 270 -1.94 7.23 17.13
N LEU A 271 -2.08 7.32 18.45
CA LEU A 271 -2.84 8.40 19.12
C LEU A 271 -2.22 9.79 18.92
N ALA A 272 -0.94 9.89 18.57
CA ALA A 272 -0.33 11.16 18.19
C ALA A 272 -0.79 11.65 16.81
N LYS A 273 -1.27 10.75 15.94
CA LYS A 273 -1.83 11.06 14.62
C LYS A 273 -3.32 11.33 14.71
N ASP A 274 -4.04 10.48 15.45
CA ASP A 274 -5.45 10.66 15.77
C ASP A 274 -5.69 10.37 17.26
N SER A 275 -5.81 11.44 18.04
CA SER A 275 -5.99 11.35 19.48
C SER A 275 -7.35 10.81 19.91
N GLU A 276 -8.33 10.78 19.01
CA GLU A 276 -9.69 10.31 19.29
C GLU A 276 -10.01 8.96 18.60
N ASP A 277 -9.00 8.29 18.03
CA ASP A 277 -9.16 6.95 17.45
C ASP A 277 -9.64 5.96 18.53
N LEU A 278 -10.91 5.56 18.40
CA LEU A 278 -11.58 4.70 19.39
C LEU A 278 -10.92 3.33 19.51
N THR A 279 -10.42 2.79 18.39
CA THR A 279 -9.77 1.48 18.35
C THR A 279 -8.46 1.53 19.14
N ALA A 280 -7.63 2.55 18.89
CA ALA A 280 -6.37 2.74 19.58
C ALA A 280 -6.55 3.04 21.07
N LEU A 281 -7.54 3.85 21.45
CA LEU A 281 -7.90 4.09 22.85
C LEU A 281 -8.35 2.80 23.54
N TYR A 282 -9.13 1.96 22.86
CA TYR A 282 -9.55 0.67 23.39
C TYR A 282 -8.36 -0.28 23.56
N VAL A 283 -7.46 -0.37 22.58
CA VAL A 283 -6.22 -1.17 22.69
C VAL A 283 -5.34 -0.63 23.82
N LYS A 284 -5.27 0.70 24.03
CA LYS A 284 -4.58 1.30 25.18
C LYS A 284 -5.16 0.85 26.52
N TYR A 285 -6.48 0.87 26.63
CA TYR A 285 -7.20 0.36 27.80
C TYR A 285 -6.85 -1.11 28.06
N GLN A 286 -6.91 -1.96 27.02
CA GLN A 286 -6.57 -3.38 27.12
C GLN A 286 -5.10 -3.59 27.51
N ASN A 287 -4.17 -2.77 27.02
CA ASN A 287 -2.76 -2.84 27.42
C ASN A 287 -2.59 -2.56 28.92
N TYR A 288 -3.26 -1.56 29.47
CA TYR A 288 -3.20 -1.29 30.91
C TYR A 288 -3.89 -2.37 31.74
N LEU A 289 -5.05 -2.85 31.31
CA LEU A 289 -5.83 -3.84 32.05
C LEU A 289 -5.15 -5.22 32.03
N ASN A 290 -4.80 -5.72 30.85
CA ASN A 290 -4.42 -7.11 30.66
C ASN A 290 -2.91 -7.33 30.63
N CYS A 291 -2.12 -6.35 30.20
CA CYS A 291 -0.66 -6.49 30.11
C CYS A 291 0.01 -5.90 31.36
N TYR A 292 -0.25 -4.63 31.68
CA TYR A 292 0.31 -4.01 32.88
C TYR A 292 -0.38 -4.41 34.18
N HIS A 293 -1.61 -4.93 34.12
CA HIS A 293 -2.47 -5.17 35.28
C HIS A 293 -2.69 -3.93 36.17
N ASP A 294 -2.74 -2.75 35.54
CA ASP A 294 -2.91 -1.45 36.20
C ASP A 294 -4.34 -0.94 36.03
N LEU A 295 -5.20 -1.32 36.99
CA LEU A 295 -6.61 -0.92 37.00
C LEU A 295 -6.80 0.60 37.05
N SER A 296 -5.91 1.33 37.73
CA SER A 296 -6.05 2.79 37.85
C SER A 296 -5.85 3.49 36.51
N ARG A 297 -4.81 3.11 35.76
CA ARG A 297 -4.59 3.65 34.41
C ARG A 297 -5.64 3.14 33.43
N ALA A 298 -6.06 1.88 33.53
CA ALA A 298 -7.13 1.35 32.70
C ALA A 298 -8.44 2.14 32.86
N SER A 299 -8.91 2.37 34.09
CA SER A 299 -10.15 3.14 34.34
C SER A 299 -10.08 4.56 33.76
N LYS A 300 -8.94 5.25 33.89
CA LYS A 300 -8.75 6.59 33.31
C LYS A 300 -8.87 6.59 31.78
N VAL A 301 -8.33 5.58 31.11
CA VAL A 301 -8.45 5.47 29.65
C VAL A 301 -9.88 5.15 29.24
N LEU A 302 -10.58 4.31 30.00
CA LEU A 302 -11.98 3.97 29.73
C LEU A 302 -12.89 5.20 29.77
N GLU A 303 -12.69 6.12 30.73
CA GLU A 303 -13.40 7.41 30.76
C GLU A 303 -13.18 8.23 29.48
N VAL A 304 -11.96 8.20 28.93
CA VAL A 304 -11.63 8.87 27.66
C VAL A 304 -12.33 8.20 26.48
N VAL A 305 -12.36 6.86 26.44
CA VAL A 305 -13.07 6.08 25.41
C VAL A 305 -14.56 6.44 25.41
N GLU A 306 -15.21 6.46 26.59
CA GLU A 306 -16.63 6.79 26.71
C GLU A 306 -16.92 8.22 26.24
N LYS A 307 -16.04 9.17 26.58
CA LYS A 307 -16.16 10.57 26.14
C LYS A 307 -16.02 10.69 24.63
N ALA A 308 -15.05 10.01 24.02
CA ALA A 308 -14.85 10.02 22.58
C ALA A 308 -16.05 9.37 21.85
N ARG A 309 -16.55 8.23 22.35
CA ARG A 309 -17.72 7.54 21.79
C ARG A 309 -18.97 8.44 21.77
N LYS A 310 -19.26 9.14 22.87
CA LYS A 310 -20.41 10.06 22.95
C LYS A 310 -20.36 11.20 21.92
N LYS A 311 -19.17 11.61 21.46
CA LYS A 311 -19.05 12.62 20.41
C LYS A 311 -19.39 12.08 19.02
N THR A 312 -19.14 10.79 18.80
CA THR A 312 -19.39 10.11 17.51
C THR A 312 -20.84 9.65 17.35
N GLU A 313 -21.59 9.54 18.45
CA GLU A 313 -23.01 9.20 18.42
C GLU A 313 -23.85 10.41 17.98
N THR A 314 -24.60 10.27 16.88
CA THR A 314 -25.61 11.25 16.48
C THR A 314 -26.72 11.26 17.53
N PRO A 315 -27.07 12.41 18.14
CA PRO A 315 -28.16 12.45 19.11
C PRO A 315 -29.45 11.95 18.49
N LEU A 316 -30.19 11.09 19.19
CA LEU A 316 -31.50 10.55 18.77
C LEU A 316 -32.50 11.67 18.40
N GLU A 317 -32.34 12.86 18.96
CA GLU A 317 -33.15 14.05 18.67
C GLU A 317 -32.89 14.65 17.27
N LYS A 318 -31.87 14.18 16.55
CA LYS A 318 -31.45 14.65 15.21
C LYS A 318 -31.69 13.62 14.10
N LEU A 319 -32.34 12.48 14.40
CA LEU A 319 -32.77 11.46 13.44
C LEU A 319 -34.28 11.56 13.21
#